data_AF-A0A558RAY4-F1
#
_entry.id   AF-A0A558RAY4-F1
#
_cell.length_a   1.000
_cell.length_b   1.000
_cell.length_c   1.000
_cell.angle_alpha   90.00
_cell.angle_beta   90.00
_cell.angle_gamma   90.00
#
_symmetry.space_group_name_H-M   'P 1'
#
loop_
_entity.id
_entity.type
_entity.pdbx_description
1 polymer ?
#
loop_
_entity_poly.entity_id
_entity_poly.type
_entity_poly.pdbx_seq_one_letter_code
_entity_poly.pdbx_strand_id
1 'polypeptide(L)'
;MPQDEPIGTTVADRSLQITTALSAEVVVLRERLDIVERLAAAHGLFGPGDVDAYVPEPGVAESLAAARRAFIERIFGTMRVQAPRR
;
A
#
# COMPACT_ATOMS: atom_id res chain seq x y z
N MET A 1 -26.09 -12.19 28.88
CA MET A 1 -25.71 -11.33 27.73
C MET A 1 -24.24 -11.01 27.92
N PRO A 2 -23.32 -11.36 27.02
CA PRO A 2 -21.94 -10.91 27.17
C PRO A 2 -21.94 -9.42 26.78
N GLN A 3 -22.01 -8.57 27.80
CA GLN A 3 -21.82 -7.12 27.68
C GLN A 3 -20.42 -6.85 28.24
N ASP A 4 -19.66 -6.01 27.53
CA ASP A 4 -18.31 -5.52 27.84
C ASP A 4 -17.13 -6.35 27.31
N GLU A 5 -17.13 -6.66 26.01
CA GLU A 5 -15.85 -6.89 25.32
C GLU A 5 -15.18 -5.51 25.07
N PRO A 6 -13.93 -5.28 25.53
CA PRO A 6 -13.28 -3.98 25.40
C PRO A 6 -13.09 -3.58 23.93
N ILE A 7 -13.39 -2.32 23.59
CA ILE A 7 -13.12 -1.77 22.26
C ILE A 7 -11.63 -1.98 21.94
N GLY A 8 -11.31 -2.69 20.86
CA GLY A 8 -9.93 -3.00 20.46
C GLY A 8 -9.53 -4.46 20.53
N THR A 9 -10.34 -5.35 21.12
CA THR A 9 -9.95 -6.78 21.27
C THR A 9 -10.45 -7.66 20.13
N THR A 10 -11.52 -7.26 19.45
CA THR A 10 -12.09 -8.04 18.35
C THR A 10 -11.15 -8.05 17.14
N VAL A 11 -11.34 -9.02 16.24
CA VAL A 11 -10.62 -9.03 14.96
C VAL A 11 -10.99 -7.78 14.15
N ALA A 12 -12.26 -7.37 14.18
CA ALA A 12 -12.73 -6.19 13.48
C ALA A 12 -12.04 -4.91 13.97
N ASP A 13 -11.93 -4.72 15.28
CA ASP A 13 -11.26 -3.53 15.83
C ASP A 13 -9.77 -3.50 15.48
N ARG A 14 -9.09 -4.64 15.54
CA ARG A 14 -7.68 -4.75 15.15
C ARG A 14 -7.47 -4.50 13.66
N SER A 15 -8.35 -5.02 12.81
CA SER A 15 -8.34 -4.72 11.38
C SER A 15 -8.54 -3.24 11.13
N LEU A 16 -9.49 -2.59 11.81
CA LEU A 16 -9.72 -1.14 11.71
C LEU A 16 -8.47 -0.35 12.12
N GLN A 17 -7.84 -0.69 13.25
CA GLN A 17 -6.60 -0.05 13.70
C GLN A 17 -5.48 -0.16 12.67
N ILE A 18 -5.27 -1.35 12.10
CA ILE A 18 -4.28 -1.59 11.06
C ILE A 18 -4.60 -0.75 9.81
N THR A 19 -5.85 -0.77 9.36
CA THR A 19 -6.28 0.00 8.17
C THR A 19 -6.13 1.50 8.39
N THR A 20 -6.46 2.02 9.58
CA THR A 20 -6.26 3.43 9.92
C THR A 20 -4.78 3.81 9.90
N ALA A 21 -3.92 2.99 10.52
CA ALA A 21 -2.47 3.22 10.49
C ALA A 21 -1.91 3.19 9.06
N LEU A 22 -2.31 2.21 8.25
CA LEU A 22 -1.91 2.13 6.84
C LEU A 22 -2.43 3.33 6.03
N SER A 23 -3.62 3.83 6.32
CA SER A 23 -4.18 5.00 5.63
C SER A 23 -3.35 6.26 5.91
N ALA A 24 -2.86 6.43 7.14
CA ALA A 24 -1.96 7.53 7.48
C ALA A 24 -0.65 7.44 6.68
N GLU A 25 -0.05 6.25 6.58
CA GLU A 25 1.17 6.03 5.78
C GLU A 25 0.93 6.28 4.28
N VAL A 26 -0.25 5.91 3.75
CA VAL A 26 -0.62 6.20 2.35
C VAL A 26 -0.70 7.70 2.08
N VAL A 27 -1.24 8.49 3.02
CA VAL A 27 -1.27 9.96 2.90
C VAL A 27 0.15 10.52 2.84
N VAL A 28 1.04 10.09 3.75
CA VAL A 28 2.44 10.52 3.75
C VAL A 28 3.15 10.16 2.44
N LEU A 29 2.92 8.96 1.90
CA LEU A 29 3.49 8.57 0.61
C LEU A 29 2.98 9.45 -0.54
N ARG A 30 1.69 9.82 -0.54
CA ARG A 30 1.11 10.72 -1.54
C ARG A 30 1.71 12.12 -1.46
N GLU A 31 1.87 12.66 -0.26
CA GLU A 31 2.52 13.95 -0.04
C GLU A 31 3.98 13.93 -0.53
N ARG A 32 4.70 12.83 -0.24
CA ARG A 32 6.07 12.66 -0.73
C ARG A 32 6.16 12.62 -2.25
N LEU A 33 5.20 12.02 -2.95
CA LEU A 33 5.15 12.00 -4.41
C LEU A 33 4.93 13.42 -4.98
N ASP A 34 3.98 14.19 -4.43
CA ASP A 34 3.76 15.59 -4.83
C ASP A 34 5.01 16.45 -4.61
N ILE A 35 5.71 16.26 -3.48
CA ILE A 35 6.99 16.94 -3.23
C ILE A 35 8.04 16.55 -4.27
N VAL A 36 8.15 15.26 -4.61
CA VAL A 36 9.09 14.79 -5.65
C VAL A 36 8.78 15.43 -7.00
N GLU A 37 7.52 15.50 -7.43
CA GLU A 37 7.11 16.15 -8.68
C GLU A 37 7.43 17.65 -8.68
N ARG A 38 7.21 18.34 -7.55
CA ARG A 38 7.57 19.76 -7.41
C ARG A 38 9.07 19.99 -7.47
N LEU A 39 9.86 19.13 -6.84
CA LEU A 39 11.32 19.19 -6.91
C LEU A 39 11.81 18.90 -8.34
N ALA A 40 11.24 17.89 -9.00
CA ALA A 40 11.54 17.57 -10.39
C ALA A 40 11.25 18.76 -11.32
N ALA A 41 10.11 19.44 -11.13
CA ALA A 41 9.74 20.63 -11.88
C ALA A 41 10.73 21.78 -11.67
N ALA A 42 11.17 22.01 -10.42
CA ALA A 42 12.17 23.03 -10.11
C ALA A 42 13.53 22.75 -10.80
N HIS A 43 13.81 21.49 -11.14
CA HIS A 43 14.99 21.08 -11.90
C HIS A 43 14.74 20.92 -13.41
N GLY A 44 13.56 21.30 -13.92
CA GLY A 44 13.23 21.23 -15.35
C GLY A 44 13.04 19.81 -15.90
N LEU A 45 12.65 18.86 -15.04
CA LEU A 45 12.33 17.48 -15.42
C LEU A 45 10.83 17.35 -15.73
N PHE A 46 10.10 16.54 -14.95
CA PHE A 46 8.64 16.41 -14.99
C PHE A 46 8.00 17.23 -13.86
N GLY A 47 6.70 17.49 -13.94
CA GLY A 47 5.96 18.31 -12.98
C GLY A 47 4.72 17.63 -12.38
N PRO A 48 3.95 18.39 -11.59
CA PRO A 48 2.80 17.86 -10.88
C PRO A 48 1.77 17.22 -11.81
N GLY A 49 1.38 15.98 -11.49
CA GLY A 49 0.39 15.21 -12.24
C GLY A 49 0.96 14.39 -13.41
N ASP A 50 2.26 14.55 -13.73
CA ASP A 50 2.89 13.72 -14.76
C ASP A 50 3.00 12.25 -14.31
N VAL A 51 3.19 11.99 -13.00
CA VAL A 51 3.19 10.62 -12.45
C VAL A 51 1.82 9.98 -12.59
N ASP A 52 0.74 10.72 -12.33
CA ASP A 52 -0.64 10.22 -12.44
C ASP A 52 -1.05 10.00 -13.90
N ALA A 53 -0.54 10.81 -14.83
CA ALA A 53 -0.79 10.68 -16.27
C ALA A 53 0.13 9.66 -16.96
N TYR A 54 1.17 9.17 -16.28
CA TYR A 54 2.17 8.28 -16.87
C TYR A 54 1.55 6.95 -17.30
N VAL A 55 1.67 6.65 -18.61
CA VAL A 55 1.31 5.37 -19.18
C VAL A 55 2.59 4.58 -19.44
N PRO A 56 2.86 3.48 -18.69
CA PRO A 56 4.06 2.69 -18.89
C PRO A 56 4.03 1.95 -20.22
N GLU A 57 5.16 1.91 -20.89
CA GLU A 57 5.39 1.02 -22.04
C GLU A 57 5.18 -0.45 -21.63
N PRO A 58 4.80 -1.36 -22.55
CA PRO A 58 4.42 -2.73 -22.21
C PRO A 58 5.43 -3.48 -21.33
N GLY A 59 6.74 -3.38 -21.63
CA GLY A 59 7.78 -4.03 -20.83
C GLY A 59 7.92 -3.47 -19.41
N VAL A 60 7.69 -2.16 -19.22
CA VAL A 60 7.68 -1.53 -17.90
C VAL A 60 6.46 -1.98 -17.11
N ALA A 61 5.29 -2.03 -17.76
CA ALA A 61 4.04 -2.49 -17.14
C ALA A 61 4.14 -3.94 -16.65
N GLU A 62 4.72 -4.83 -17.46
CA GLU A 62 4.96 -6.24 -17.09
C GLU A 62 5.89 -6.37 -15.87
N SER A 63 6.98 -5.61 -15.85
CA SER A 63 7.91 -5.57 -14.73
C SER A 63 7.24 -5.10 -13.44
N LEU A 64 6.44 -4.02 -13.51
CA LEU A 64 5.67 -3.51 -12.37
C LEU A 64 4.63 -4.53 -11.88
N ALA A 65 3.95 -5.23 -12.79
CA ALA A 65 3.00 -6.27 -12.44
C ALA A 65 3.68 -7.47 -11.75
N ALA A 66 4.85 -7.89 -12.24
CA ALA A 66 5.64 -8.96 -11.63
C ALA A 66 6.13 -8.57 -10.23
N ALA A 67 6.65 -7.36 -10.07
CA ALA A 67 7.08 -6.83 -8.77
C ALA A 67 5.92 -6.75 -7.77
N ARG A 68 4.75 -6.27 -8.20
CA ARG A 68 3.53 -6.23 -7.38
C ARG A 68 3.09 -7.63 -6.94
N ARG A 69 3.09 -8.60 -7.84
CA ARG A 69 2.76 -10.00 -7.51
C ARG A 69 3.75 -10.59 -6.51
N ALA A 70 5.05 -10.39 -6.71
CA ALA A 70 6.08 -10.87 -5.78
C ALA A 70 5.94 -10.22 -4.38
N PHE A 71 5.58 -8.94 -4.33
CA PHE A 71 5.31 -8.24 -3.07
C PHE A 71 4.11 -8.85 -2.33
N ILE A 72 3.00 -9.07 -3.04
CA ILE A 72 1.80 -9.71 -2.47
C ILE A 72 2.13 -11.12 -1.98
N GLU A 73 2.81 -11.95 -2.78
CA GLU A 73 3.21 -13.29 -2.36
C GLU A 73 4.11 -13.28 -1.13
N ARG A 74 5.03 -12.31 -1.00
CA ARG A 74 5.86 -12.19 0.20
C ARG A 74 5.04 -11.87 1.45
N ILE A 75 4.02 -11.03 1.34
CA ILE A 75 3.16 -10.66 2.48
C ILE A 75 2.19 -11.79 2.83
N PHE A 76 1.50 -12.34 1.84
CA PHE A 76 0.40 -13.28 2.03
C PHE A 76 0.82 -14.75 1.99
N GLY A 77 1.95 -15.07 1.35
CA GLY A 77 2.49 -16.43 1.29
C GLY A 77 2.83 -17.00 2.66
N THR A 78 3.24 -16.15 3.62
CA THR A 78 3.48 -16.56 5.01
C THR A 78 2.20 -16.97 5.75
N MET A 79 1.06 -16.36 5.42
CA MET A 79 -0.24 -16.69 6.00
C MET A 79 -0.82 -18.00 5.43
N ARG A 80 -0.51 -18.35 4.18
CA ARG A 80 -0.94 -19.61 3.55
C ARG A 80 -0.29 -20.85 4.16
N VAL A 81 0.89 -20.71 4.78
CA VAL A 81 1.65 -21.81 5.40
C VAL A 81 1.05 -22.24 6.75
N GLN A 82 0.07 -21.51 7.31
CA GLN A 82 -0.59 -21.82 8.58
C GLN A 82 -1.96 -22.49 8.42
N ALA A 83 -2.17 -23.32 7.39
CA ALA A 83 -3.27 -24.28 7.42
C ALA A 83 -2.85 -25.50 8.28
N PRO A 84 -3.42 -25.73 9.47
CA PRO A 84 -3.10 -26.90 10.27
C PRO A 84 -3.48 -28.16 9.51
N ARG A 85 -2.53 -29.09 9.39
CA ARG A 85 -2.79 -30.49 9.02
C ARG A 85 -3.81 -31.04 10.03
N ARG A 86 -5.02 -31.33 9.57
CA ARG A 86 -5.96 -32.23 10.25
C ARG A 86 -5.89 -33.60 9.59
#